data_AF-A0A920UHM8-F1
#
_entry.id   AF-A0A920UHM8-F1
#
_cell.length_a   1.000
_cell.length_b   1.000
_cell.length_c   1.000
_cell.angle_alpha   90.00
_cell.angle_beta   90.00
_cell.angle_gamma   90.00
#
_symmetry.space_group_name_H-M   'P 1'
#
loop_
_entity.id
_entity.type
_entity.pdbx_description
1 polymer ?
#
loop_
_entity_poly.entity_id
_entity_poly.type
_entity_poly.pdbx_seq_one_letter_code
_entity_poly.pdbx_strand_id
1 'polypeptide(L)'
;MVVPDSIMPRFAELFDGPHQGVKVVEDDEGNRTLDKKADTGNIFDYSSQEKIMLTPNTEGLVFVSEKGKYPVIWTPNDEFTGDTVNVIAQTEELEGLVDYIQKLGTNRGKWRDLFEPQSIDASMVSIPRSEEWIAFGKEVYTRRCEGCHGDNGNGNGPAATFMYEFRPRNFTAGVFKFRLTPSGSLPQDGDLWRTVTRGIRGSSMPSWHMLPDKDRIAVIQYIKYELAVDRSDPSEPYAYFVEEPAEPPIYIGQAPDPSEEIVAHGKEIWQQAKCWECHGQTGKGDGEKAAGLEDDYGFPIRPADLTSGQFKSGPSVRDIFRTVTTGLSGTPMPSYQDSFSEEDRWALAYFVVSLSAFTDPLTGKPLLITKNDKENLNNPELKAHASRLAYKRSSSEYLAGEYAGEAWAGRKGIELLENK
;
A
#
# COMPACT_ATOMS: atom_id res chain seq x y z
N MET A 1 -11.34 2.99 26.61
CA MET A 1 -11.73 2.97 25.19
C MET A 1 -12.95 2.08 25.02
N VAL A 2 -14.15 2.61 25.22
CA VAL A 2 -15.38 1.96 24.77
C VAL A 2 -16.16 3.06 24.09
N VAL A 3 -16.23 3.03 22.76
CA VAL A 3 -17.13 3.93 22.04
C VAL A 3 -18.53 3.36 22.29
N PRO A 4 -19.42 4.07 22.99
CA PRO A 4 -20.70 3.52 23.46
C PRO A 4 -21.58 2.97 22.32
N ASP A 5 -21.37 3.46 21.11
CA ASP A 5 -22.12 3.12 19.90
C ASP A 5 -21.34 2.21 18.92
N SER A 6 -20.23 1.60 19.34
CA SER A 6 -19.46 0.72 18.46
C SER A 6 -20.19 -0.58 18.18
N ILE A 7 -20.44 -0.85 16.90
CA ILE A 7 -20.94 -2.14 16.40
C ILE A 7 -19.84 -3.23 16.36
N MET A 8 -18.60 -2.88 16.71
CA MET A 8 -17.49 -3.83 16.73
C MET A 8 -17.63 -4.80 17.91
N PRO A 9 -17.29 -6.09 17.72
CA PRO A 9 -17.23 -7.05 18.82
C PRO A 9 -16.37 -6.52 19.97
N ARG A 10 -16.79 -6.78 21.22
CA ARG A 10 -15.96 -6.47 22.39
C ARG A 10 -14.82 -7.46 22.48
N PHE A 11 -13.57 -6.99 22.38
CA PHE A 11 -12.36 -7.79 22.51
C PHE A 11 -11.83 -7.79 23.95
N ALA A 12 -12.70 -8.07 24.92
CA ALA A 12 -12.34 -8.02 26.34
C ALA A 12 -11.20 -8.99 26.68
N GLU A 13 -11.12 -10.14 26.00
CA GLU A 13 -10.11 -11.19 26.20
C GLU A 13 -8.68 -10.80 25.75
N LEU A 14 -8.53 -9.71 24.99
CA LEU A 14 -7.21 -9.15 24.70
C LEU A 14 -6.60 -8.44 25.92
N PHE A 15 -7.36 -8.31 27.00
CA PHE A 15 -6.94 -7.61 28.19
C PHE A 15 -7.09 -8.49 29.41
N ASP A 16 -6.10 -8.43 30.29
CA ASP A 16 -6.13 -9.03 31.61
C ASP A 16 -6.73 -8.01 32.60
N GLY A 17 -7.98 -8.24 33.02
CA GLY A 17 -8.75 -7.37 33.90
C GLY A 17 -10.11 -6.93 33.30
N PRO A 18 -10.73 -5.86 33.83
CA PRO A 18 -10.21 -4.95 34.83
C PRO A 18 -10.22 -5.55 36.25
N HIS A 19 -9.07 -5.47 36.91
CA HIS A 19 -8.94 -5.72 38.36
C HIS A 19 -9.40 -4.46 39.10
N GLN A 20 -10.57 -4.54 39.73
CA GLN A 20 -11.29 -3.35 40.21
C GLN A 20 -10.90 -2.94 41.62
N GLY A 21 -10.92 -1.63 41.89
CA GLY A 21 -10.83 -1.09 43.24
C GLY A 21 -9.47 -1.27 43.92
N VAL A 22 -8.38 -1.35 43.14
CA VAL A 22 -7.02 -1.44 43.66
C VAL A 22 -6.65 -0.14 44.34
N LYS A 23 -6.34 -0.17 45.64
CA LYS A 23 -6.01 1.04 46.40
C LYS A 23 -4.66 1.60 46.02
N VAL A 24 -4.59 2.92 45.95
CA VAL A 24 -3.34 3.69 45.87
C VAL A 24 -2.81 3.92 47.28
N VAL A 25 -1.57 3.52 47.53
CA VAL A 25 -0.88 3.63 48.83
C VAL A 25 0.46 4.34 48.65
N GLU A 26 1.10 4.71 49.75
CA GLU A 26 2.47 5.26 49.76
C GLU A 26 3.45 4.16 50.14
N ASP A 27 4.56 4.03 49.40
CA ASP A 27 5.64 3.10 49.72
C ASP A 27 6.62 3.68 50.76
N ASP A 28 7.60 2.88 51.18
CA ASP A 28 8.61 3.30 52.17
C ASP A 28 9.54 4.43 51.66
N GLU A 29 9.53 4.71 50.35
CA GLU A 29 10.30 5.78 49.69
C GLU A 29 9.46 7.05 49.45
N GLY A 30 8.18 7.05 49.85
CA GLY A 30 7.26 8.18 49.63
C GLY A 30 6.64 8.23 48.23
N ASN A 31 6.79 7.18 47.41
CA ASN A 31 6.15 7.11 46.10
C ASN A 31 4.70 6.61 46.25
N ARG A 32 3.80 7.15 45.43
CA ARG A 32 2.46 6.58 45.27
C ARG A 32 2.57 5.28 44.48
N THR A 33 2.09 4.18 45.04
CA THR A 33 2.07 2.83 44.45
C THR A 33 0.70 2.18 44.65
N LEU A 34 0.56 0.91 44.27
CA LEU A 34 -0.65 0.12 44.44
C LEU A 34 -0.54 -0.84 45.62
N ASP A 35 -1.66 -1.15 46.28
CA ASP A 35 -1.67 -2.08 47.42
C ASP A 35 -1.24 -3.49 46.96
N LYS A 36 -0.10 -3.96 47.47
CA LYS A 36 0.43 -5.30 47.20
C LYS A 36 -0.48 -6.46 47.61
N LYS A 37 -1.49 -6.19 48.46
CA LYS A 37 -2.50 -7.18 48.86
C LYS A 37 -3.68 -7.25 47.89
N ALA A 38 -3.78 -6.32 46.95
CA ALA A 38 -4.82 -6.37 45.93
C ALA A 38 -4.55 -7.51 44.95
N ASP A 39 -5.58 -8.27 44.62
CA ASP A 39 -5.51 -9.24 43.53
C ASP A 39 -5.44 -8.46 42.21
N THR A 40 -4.25 -8.44 41.64
CA THR A 40 -3.95 -7.82 40.34
C THR A 40 -3.55 -8.88 39.33
N GLY A 41 -3.92 -10.15 39.54
CA GLY A 41 -3.64 -11.23 38.58
C GLY A 41 -2.14 -11.45 38.29
N ASN A 42 -1.25 -11.13 39.23
CA ASN A 42 0.22 -11.14 39.05
C ASN A 42 0.75 -10.16 37.99
N ILE A 43 0.03 -9.07 37.70
CA ILE A 43 0.49 -8.02 36.78
C ILE A 43 1.78 -7.35 37.29
N PHE A 44 1.94 -7.21 38.61
CA PHE A 44 3.06 -6.48 39.22
C PHE A 44 3.98 -7.38 40.05
N ASP A 45 5.26 -7.06 40.05
CA ASP A 45 6.26 -7.64 40.96
C ASP A 45 6.78 -6.55 41.90
N TYR A 46 6.32 -6.58 43.16
CA TYR A 46 6.72 -5.63 44.20
C TYR A 46 8.15 -5.85 44.71
N SER A 47 8.85 -6.89 44.26
CA SER A 47 10.27 -7.13 44.54
C SER A 47 11.20 -6.67 43.42
N SER A 48 10.65 -6.28 42.27
CA SER A 48 11.41 -5.85 41.10
C SER A 48 12.13 -4.52 41.35
N GLN A 49 13.37 -4.42 40.88
CA GLN A 49 14.12 -3.15 40.87
C GLN A 49 13.72 -2.23 39.72
N GLU A 50 13.04 -2.79 38.71
CA GLU A 50 12.54 -2.04 37.57
C GLU A 50 11.15 -1.48 37.89
N LYS A 51 11.01 -0.15 37.75
CA LYS A 51 9.75 0.56 38.01
C LYS A 51 8.99 0.81 36.71
N ILE A 52 7.67 0.67 36.74
CA ILE A 52 6.76 1.11 35.67
C ILE A 52 5.96 2.31 36.16
N MET A 53 6.00 3.39 35.37
CA MET A 53 5.22 4.60 35.64
C MET A 53 3.82 4.45 35.08
N LEU A 54 2.81 4.58 35.92
CA LEU A 54 1.41 4.36 35.60
C LEU A 54 0.63 5.65 35.82
N THR A 55 -0.09 6.09 34.79
CA THR A 55 -0.91 7.30 34.86
C THR A 55 -2.39 6.91 34.72
N PRO A 56 -3.16 6.92 35.83
CA PRO A 56 -4.61 6.72 35.77
C PRO A 56 -5.27 7.85 34.97
N ASN A 57 -6.31 7.52 34.20
CA ASN A 57 -7.19 8.55 33.64
C ASN A 57 -8.10 9.16 34.72
N THR A 58 -8.95 10.12 34.33
CA THR A 58 -9.89 10.80 35.24
C THR A 58 -10.89 9.87 35.94
N GLU A 59 -11.14 8.68 35.39
CA GLU A 59 -12.02 7.65 35.96
C GLU A 59 -11.28 6.60 36.81
N GLY A 60 -9.96 6.77 36.97
CA GLY A 60 -9.10 5.83 37.71
C GLY A 60 -8.76 4.55 36.93
N LEU A 61 -8.92 4.51 35.61
CA LEU A 61 -8.45 3.39 34.79
C LEU A 61 -6.95 3.49 34.54
N VAL A 62 -6.21 2.42 34.81
CA VAL A 62 -4.77 2.28 34.58
C VAL A 62 -4.53 1.17 33.57
N PHE A 63 -3.92 1.51 32.44
CA PHE A 63 -3.43 0.53 31.45
C PHE A 63 -1.97 0.19 31.72
N VAL A 64 -1.65 -1.11 31.80
CA VAL A 64 -0.31 -1.63 32.09
C VAL A 64 0.26 -2.30 30.85
N SER A 65 1.30 -1.69 30.28
CA SER A 65 1.96 -2.13 29.05
C SER A 65 3.08 -3.15 29.27
N GLU A 66 3.51 -3.40 30.51
CA GLU A 66 4.55 -4.40 30.81
C GLU A 66 4.27 -5.00 32.20
N LYS A 67 4.20 -6.34 32.28
CA LYS A 67 3.99 -7.07 33.54
C LYS A 67 5.32 -7.30 34.27
N GLY A 68 5.26 -7.60 35.58
CA GLY A 68 6.43 -7.99 36.38
C GLY A 68 7.36 -6.84 36.79
N LYS A 69 6.90 -5.59 36.69
CA LYS A 69 7.60 -4.39 37.18
C LYS A 69 6.93 -3.84 38.43
N TYR A 70 7.67 -3.05 39.20
CA TYR A 70 7.17 -2.35 40.38
C TYR A 70 6.28 -1.15 39.96
N PRO A 71 5.01 -1.06 40.38
CA PRO A 71 4.10 -0.01 39.93
C PRO A 71 4.35 1.31 40.67
N VAL A 72 4.44 2.41 39.93
CA VAL A 72 4.47 3.76 40.50
C VAL A 72 3.38 4.60 39.86
N ILE A 73 2.45 5.10 40.67
CA ILE A 73 1.38 5.99 40.22
C ILE A 73 1.93 7.40 40.06
N TRP A 74 1.87 7.90 38.83
CA TRP A 74 2.37 9.21 38.44
C TRP A 74 1.28 10.05 37.78
N THR A 75 0.94 11.17 38.42
CA THR A 75 -0.12 12.10 38.02
C THR A 75 0.44 13.52 37.95
N PRO A 76 1.21 13.88 36.90
CA PRO A 76 1.90 15.17 36.81
C PRO A 76 0.97 16.39 36.71
N ASN A 77 -0.30 16.18 36.36
CA ASN A 77 -1.29 17.25 36.12
C ASN A 77 -2.53 17.16 37.05
N ASP A 78 -2.47 16.39 38.13
CA ASP A 78 -3.63 16.11 39.02
C ASP A 78 -4.88 15.57 38.28
N GLU A 79 -4.70 14.96 37.11
CA GLU A 79 -5.77 14.38 36.28
C GLU A 79 -6.56 13.27 37.01
N PHE A 80 -5.96 12.69 38.05
CA PHE A 80 -6.61 11.72 38.92
C PHE A 80 -6.27 11.99 40.40
N THR A 81 -7.29 12.29 41.19
CA THR A 81 -7.19 12.56 42.64
C THR A 81 -7.83 11.47 43.50
N GLY A 82 -8.29 10.37 42.91
CA GLY A 82 -8.91 9.26 43.63
C GLY A 82 -7.90 8.41 44.41
N ASP A 83 -8.42 7.57 45.29
CA ASP A 83 -7.66 6.64 46.13
C ASP A 83 -7.71 5.18 45.63
N THR A 84 -8.48 4.92 44.57
CA THR A 84 -8.72 3.59 44.02
C THR A 84 -8.69 3.61 42.50
N VAL A 85 -8.03 2.62 41.90
CA VAL A 85 -7.89 2.47 40.44
C VAL A 85 -8.40 1.11 39.96
N ASN A 86 -8.79 1.07 38.69
CA ASN A 86 -9.08 -0.16 37.96
C ASN A 86 -7.88 -0.48 37.07
N VAL A 87 -7.26 -1.63 37.28
CA VAL A 87 -6.04 -2.02 36.55
C VAL A 87 -6.41 -2.96 35.40
N ILE A 88 -5.91 -2.66 34.21
CA ILE A 88 -6.04 -3.52 33.04
C ILE A 88 -4.65 -3.67 32.40
N ALA A 89 -4.26 -4.90 32.06
CA ALA A 89 -2.97 -5.18 31.42
C ALA A 89 -3.17 -5.80 30.04
N GLN A 90 -2.14 -5.71 29.20
CA GLN A 90 -2.13 -6.45 27.93
C GLN A 90 -1.94 -7.96 28.16
N THR A 91 -2.56 -8.77 27.32
CA THR A 91 -2.27 -10.21 27.21
C THR A 91 -1.19 -10.43 26.14
N GLU A 92 -0.56 -11.61 26.13
CA GLU A 92 0.36 -12.02 25.05
C GLU A 92 -0.34 -11.98 23.67
N GLU A 93 -1.65 -12.21 23.63
CA GLU A 93 -2.44 -12.09 22.39
C GLU A 93 -2.58 -10.64 21.91
N LEU A 94 -2.75 -9.69 22.84
CA LEU A 94 -2.78 -8.27 22.49
C LEU A 94 -1.41 -7.78 22.05
N GLU A 95 -0.34 -8.21 22.72
CA GLU A 95 1.03 -7.97 22.27
C GLU A 95 1.23 -8.52 20.85
N GLY A 96 0.87 -9.78 20.62
CA GLY A 96 0.95 -10.41 19.30
C GLY A 96 0.09 -9.72 18.24
N LEU A 97 -1.12 -9.25 18.59
CA LEU A 97 -1.98 -8.50 17.68
C LEU A 97 -1.41 -7.12 17.38
N VAL A 98 -0.90 -6.40 18.38
CA VAL A 98 -0.26 -5.10 18.21
C VAL A 98 0.99 -5.26 17.36
N ASP A 99 1.84 -6.25 17.62
CA ASP A 99 3.01 -6.59 16.82
C ASP A 99 2.61 -6.96 15.39
N TYR A 100 1.56 -7.76 15.22
CA TYR A 100 1.03 -8.12 13.90
C TYR A 100 0.50 -6.89 13.15
N ILE A 101 -0.29 -6.03 13.79
CA ILE A 101 -0.81 -4.78 13.20
C ILE A 101 0.33 -3.79 12.94
N GLN A 102 1.31 -3.69 13.82
CA GLN A 102 2.51 -2.89 13.61
C GLN A 102 3.38 -3.50 12.51
N LYS A 103 3.40 -4.82 12.33
CA LYS A 103 4.05 -5.49 11.18
C LYS A 103 3.30 -5.24 9.88
N LEU A 104 1.97 -5.28 9.89
CA LEU A 104 1.10 -4.85 8.78
C LEU A 104 1.23 -3.34 8.51
N GLY A 105 1.43 -2.55 9.56
CA GLY A 105 1.57 -1.10 9.54
C GLY A 105 2.98 -0.62 9.20
N THR A 106 4.01 -1.44 9.41
CA THR A 106 5.39 -1.23 8.91
C THR A 106 5.53 -1.77 7.49
N ASN A 107 4.67 -2.71 7.09
CA ASN A 107 4.18 -2.88 5.71
C ASN A 107 3.36 -1.66 5.22
N ARG A 108 3.66 -0.44 5.68
CA ARG A 108 2.99 0.83 5.35
C ARG A 108 2.96 1.12 3.85
N GLY A 109 3.79 0.45 3.06
CA GLY A 109 3.65 0.36 1.60
C GLY A 109 2.42 -0.44 1.14
N LYS A 110 2.23 -1.65 1.66
CA LYS A 110 1.19 -2.63 1.25
C LYS A 110 -0.23 -2.29 1.73
N TRP A 111 -0.43 -1.76 2.93
CA TRP A 111 -1.78 -1.26 3.30
C TRP A 111 -2.16 -0.01 2.50
N ARG A 112 -1.17 0.80 2.09
CA ARG A 112 -1.40 1.91 1.16
C ARG A 112 -1.73 1.45 -0.27
N ASP A 113 -1.37 0.23 -0.63
CA ASP A 113 -1.67 -0.38 -1.94
C ASP A 113 -3.14 -0.78 -2.09
N LEU A 114 -3.86 -0.86 -0.97
CA LEU A 114 -5.30 -1.10 -0.91
C LEU A 114 -6.13 0.19 -0.80
N PHE A 115 -5.50 1.38 -0.84
CA PHE A 115 -6.27 2.62 -1.02
C PHE A 115 -6.85 2.65 -2.43
N GLU A 116 -8.13 2.99 -2.54
CA GLU A 116 -8.89 3.09 -3.79
C GLU A 116 -8.16 3.79 -4.96
N PRO A 117 -7.36 4.86 -4.78
CA PRO A 117 -6.60 5.48 -5.86
C PRO A 117 -5.52 4.58 -6.47
N GLN A 118 -5.14 3.50 -5.80
CA GLN A 118 -4.12 2.53 -6.25
C GLN A 118 -4.73 1.31 -6.96
N SER A 119 -6.02 1.03 -6.74
CA SER A 119 -6.78 -0.03 -7.42
C SER A 119 -7.56 0.48 -8.64
N ILE A 120 -7.29 1.71 -9.10
CA ILE A 120 -7.92 2.25 -10.31
C ILE A 120 -7.42 1.45 -11.50
N ASP A 121 -8.32 0.64 -12.06
CA ASP A 121 -8.16 0.09 -13.39
C ASP A 121 -8.38 1.21 -14.40
N ALA A 122 -7.48 1.31 -15.38
CA ALA A 122 -7.66 2.24 -16.48
C ALA A 122 -8.86 1.78 -17.32
N SER A 123 -9.88 2.64 -17.42
CA SER A 123 -11.07 2.40 -18.24
C SER A 123 -10.86 2.93 -19.66
N MET A 124 -11.62 2.39 -20.63
CA MET A 124 -11.68 2.90 -22.01
C MET A 124 -12.40 4.26 -22.14
N VAL A 125 -12.46 5.05 -21.07
CA VAL A 125 -13.13 6.35 -21.10
C VAL A 125 -12.25 7.32 -21.87
N SER A 126 -12.69 7.68 -23.07
CA SER A 126 -12.11 8.80 -23.80
C SER A 126 -12.72 10.10 -23.28
N ILE A 127 -11.86 11.05 -22.94
CA ILE A 127 -12.24 12.40 -22.53
C ILE A 127 -12.25 13.26 -23.80
N PRO A 128 -13.40 13.80 -24.22
CA PRO A 128 -13.47 14.64 -25.41
C PRO A 128 -12.49 15.82 -25.31
N ARG A 129 -11.79 16.10 -26.41
CA ARG A 129 -10.90 17.26 -26.50
C ARG A 129 -11.71 18.54 -26.28
N SER A 130 -11.21 19.43 -25.42
CA SER A 130 -11.80 20.75 -25.21
C SER A 130 -10.71 21.80 -24.96
N GLU A 131 -10.72 22.86 -25.77
CA GLU A 131 -9.78 23.99 -25.64
C GLU A 131 -9.92 24.70 -24.28
N GLU A 132 -11.13 24.78 -23.74
CA GLU A 132 -11.37 25.32 -22.38
C GLU A 132 -10.66 24.47 -21.32
N TRP A 133 -10.74 23.15 -21.45
CA TRP A 133 -10.10 22.22 -20.52
C TRP A 133 -8.58 22.18 -20.69
N ILE A 134 -8.07 22.36 -21.92
CA ILE A 134 -6.63 22.50 -22.18
C ILE A 134 -6.11 23.77 -21.51
N ALA A 135 -6.81 24.90 -21.64
CA ALA A 135 -6.45 26.15 -21.00
C ALA A 135 -6.46 26.06 -19.46
N PHE A 136 -7.51 25.47 -18.88
CA PHE A 136 -7.54 25.21 -17.44
C PHE A 136 -6.45 24.22 -17.00
N GLY A 137 -6.19 23.21 -17.81
CA GLY A 137 -5.13 22.22 -17.60
C GLY A 137 -3.75 22.84 -17.53
N LYS A 138 -3.48 23.87 -18.32
CA LYS A 138 -2.24 24.66 -18.25
C LYS A 138 -2.08 25.34 -16.89
N GLU A 139 -3.14 25.91 -16.32
CA GLU A 139 -3.08 26.52 -14.98
C GLU A 139 -2.77 25.49 -13.89
N VAL A 140 -3.39 24.32 -13.97
CA VAL A 140 -3.12 23.20 -13.06
C VAL A 140 -1.66 22.75 -13.22
N TYR A 141 -1.19 22.58 -14.45
CA TYR A 141 0.16 22.16 -14.77
C TYR A 141 1.22 23.12 -14.22
N THR A 142 1.10 24.41 -14.49
CA THR A 142 2.05 25.43 -14.01
C THR A 142 2.15 25.45 -12.48
N ARG A 143 1.03 25.26 -11.77
CA ARG A 143 1.03 25.27 -10.30
C ARG A 143 1.59 23.98 -9.68
N ARG A 144 1.50 22.85 -10.37
CA ARG A 144 1.66 21.52 -9.74
C ARG A 144 2.71 20.61 -10.38
N CYS A 145 2.97 20.76 -11.67
CA CYS A 145 3.75 19.82 -12.48
C CYS A 145 5.03 20.44 -13.03
N GLU A 146 4.98 21.73 -13.41
CA GLU A 146 6.06 22.47 -14.08
C GLU A 146 7.39 22.42 -13.32
N GLY A 147 7.35 22.52 -11.98
CA GLY A 147 8.57 22.51 -11.16
C GLY A 147 9.46 21.27 -11.37
N CYS A 148 8.86 20.14 -11.78
CA CYS A 148 9.59 18.92 -12.12
C CYS A 148 9.65 18.70 -13.64
N HIS A 149 8.52 18.80 -14.34
CA HIS A 149 8.41 18.43 -15.75
C HIS A 149 8.85 19.53 -16.74
N GLY A 150 9.16 20.75 -16.26
CA GLY A 150 9.53 21.89 -17.09
C GLY A 150 8.30 22.66 -17.59
N ASP A 151 8.49 23.90 -18.03
CA ASP A 151 7.43 24.77 -18.58
C ASP A 151 6.88 24.25 -19.92
N ASN A 152 7.74 23.63 -20.72
CA ASN A 152 7.43 23.00 -21.99
C ASN A 152 7.25 21.47 -21.90
N GLY A 153 7.25 20.88 -20.70
CA GLY A 153 7.07 19.45 -20.52
C GLY A 153 8.27 18.56 -20.91
N ASN A 154 9.46 19.13 -21.11
CA ASN A 154 10.66 18.40 -21.53
C ASN A 154 11.32 17.54 -20.43
N GLY A 155 10.75 17.49 -19.23
CA GLY A 155 11.32 16.77 -18.08
C GLY A 155 12.51 17.47 -17.40
N ASN A 156 12.77 18.74 -17.72
CA ASN A 156 13.90 19.53 -17.21
C ASN A 156 13.45 20.73 -16.37
N GLY A 157 12.44 20.56 -15.50
CA GLY A 157 12.07 21.59 -14.53
C GLY A 157 13.19 21.87 -13.52
N PRO A 158 13.13 22.97 -12.75
CA PRO A 158 14.15 23.34 -11.77
C PRO A 158 14.49 22.24 -10.76
N ALA A 159 13.53 21.39 -10.41
CA ALA A 159 13.74 20.27 -9.50
C ALA A 159 14.39 19.04 -10.16
N ALA A 160 14.35 18.92 -11.50
CA ALA A 160 14.85 17.75 -12.23
C ALA A 160 16.35 17.51 -12.02
N THR A 161 17.14 18.58 -11.78
CA THR A 161 18.57 18.46 -11.50
C THR A 161 18.90 17.67 -10.23
N PHE A 162 17.95 17.55 -9.31
CA PHE A 162 18.10 16.81 -8.05
C PHE A 162 17.51 15.38 -8.14
N MET A 163 16.97 14.99 -9.29
CA MET A 163 16.26 13.72 -9.51
C MET A 163 17.03 12.81 -10.48
N TYR A 164 18.31 12.57 -10.20
CA TYR A 164 19.21 11.85 -11.12
C TYR A 164 18.85 10.37 -11.32
N GLU A 165 18.27 9.72 -10.30
CA GLU A 165 17.91 8.30 -10.37
C GLU A 165 16.56 8.06 -11.06
N PHE A 166 15.61 9.00 -10.89
CA PHE A 166 14.27 8.93 -11.47
C PHE A 166 13.89 10.30 -12.04
N ARG A 167 14.38 10.60 -13.24
CA ARG A 167 14.09 11.87 -13.91
C ARG A 167 12.59 12.03 -14.21
N PRO A 168 12.06 13.25 -14.13
CA PRO A 168 10.71 13.56 -14.61
C PRO A 168 10.52 13.16 -16.08
N ARG A 169 9.31 12.75 -16.43
CA ARG A 169 8.97 12.35 -17.81
C ARG A 169 9.10 13.55 -18.74
N ASN A 170 9.83 13.37 -19.84
CA ASN A 170 9.76 14.22 -21.02
C ASN A 170 8.51 13.86 -21.82
N PHE A 171 7.52 14.76 -21.86
CA PHE A 171 6.28 14.57 -22.63
C PHE A 171 6.47 14.86 -24.12
N THR A 172 7.43 15.71 -24.50
CA THR A 172 7.63 16.15 -25.90
C THR A 172 8.05 15.01 -26.82
N ALA A 173 8.43 13.86 -26.27
CA ALA A 173 8.82 12.67 -27.01
C ALA A 173 7.65 11.71 -27.29
N GLY A 174 6.45 11.94 -26.73
CA GLY A 174 5.31 11.03 -26.90
C GLY A 174 5.46 9.65 -26.24
N VAL A 175 6.55 9.39 -25.50
CA VAL A 175 6.85 8.07 -24.93
C VAL A 175 6.37 7.94 -23.48
N PHE A 176 5.38 7.08 -23.23
CA PHE A 176 4.83 6.83 -21.89
C PHE A 176 5.10 5.39 -21.42
N LYS A 177 5.55 5.26 -20.16
CA LYS A 177 5.96 3.96 -19.58
C LYS A 177 4.79 3.07 -19.15
N PHE A 178 3.77 3.65 -18.52
CA PHE A 178 2.70 2.89 -17.85
C PHE A 178 1.44 2.98 -18.68
N ARG A 179 1.10 1.90 -19.38
CA ARG A 179 0.02 1.85 -20.37
C ARG A 179 -0.72 0.52 -20.29
N LEU A 180 -1.96 0.51 -20.75
CA LEU A 180 -2.69 -0.70 -21.14
C LEU A 180 -2.60 -0.97 -22.64
N THR A 181 -2.06 -0.05 -23.43
CA THR A 181 -1.91 -0.25 -24.88
C THR A 181 -0.68 -1.11 -25.20
N PRO A 182 -0.65 -1.79 -26.37
CA PRO A 182 0.50 -2.58 -26.82
C PRO A 182 1.81 -1.77 -26.85
N SER A 183 2.95 -2.44 -26.80
CA SER A 183 4.27 -1.78 -26.79
C SER A 183 4.45 -0.87 -28.01
N GLY A 184 4.84 0.37 -27.79
CA GLY A 184 5.03 1.38 -28.84
C GLY A 184 3.81 2.28 -29.09
N SER A 185 2.62 1.88 -28.62
CA SER A 185 1.42 2.71 -28.75
C SER A 185 1.31 3.79 -27.65
N LEU A 186 0.61 4.88 -27.95
CA LEU A 186 0.28 5.93 -26.98
C LEU A 186 -0.61 5.42 -25.84
N PRO A 187 -0.56 6.04 -24.64
CA PRO A 187 -1.48 5.72 -23.55
C PRO A 187 -2.92 6.13 -23.90
N GLN A 188 -3.89 5.43 -23.32
CA GLN A 188 -5.27 5.91 -23.29
C GLN A 188 -5.47 6.92 -22.14
N ASP A 189 -6.58 7.67 -22.15
CA ASP A 189 -6.91 8.63 -21.09
C ASP A 189 -6.96 7.97 -19.70
N GLY A 190 -7.48 6.73 -19.62
CA GLY A 190 -7.48 5.94 -18.40
C GLY A 190 -6.08 5.68 -17.83
N ASP A 191 -5.07 5.50 -18.68
CA ASP A 191 -3.68 5.26 -18.27
C ASP A 191 -3.05 6.52 -17.65
N LEU A 192 -3.27 7.67 -18.29
CA LEU A 192 -2.80 8.97 -17.81
C LEU A 192 -3.54 9.36 -16.52
N TRP A 193 -4.86 9.15 -16.47
CA TRP A 193 -5.68 9.36 -15.29
C TRP A 193 -5.19 8.54 -14.10
N ARG A 194 -4.99 7.24 -14.31
CA ARG A 194 -4.47 6.33 -13.29
C ARG A 194 -3.10 6.79 -12.80
N THR A 195 -2.20 7.16 -13.71
CA THR A 195 -0.83 7.61 -13.38
C THR A 195 -0.84 8.91 -12.57
N VAL A 196 -1.59 9.94 -13.01
CA VAL A 196 -1.70 11.22 -12.29
C VAL A 196 -2.35 11.02 -10.92
N THR A 197 -3.44 10.26 -10.86
CA THR A 197 -4.18 10.01 -9.63
C THR A 197 -3.30 9.33 -8.59
N ARG A 198 -2.63 8.25 -8.97
CA ARG A 198 -1.90 7.41 -8.03
C ARG A 198 -0.47 7.89 -7.73
N GLY A 199 0.12 8.68 -8.64
CA GLY A 199 1.54 9.01 -8.64
C GLY A 199 2.42 7.88 -9.17
N ILE A 200 3.73 7.97 -8.94
CA ILE A 200 4.67 6.89 -9.30
C ILE A 200 5.51 6.56 -8.07
N ARG A 201 5.24 5.40 -7.46
CA ARG A 201 5.94 4.95 -6.26
C ARG A 201 7.44 4.77 -6.49
N GLY A 202 8.21 5.01 -5.43
CA GLY A 202 9.67 5.00 -5.50
C GLY A 202 10.25 6.15 -6.34
N SER A 203 9.45 7.17 -6.68
CA SER A 203 9.91 8.37 -7.39
C SER A 203 9.35 9.64 -6.74
N SER A 204 9.78 10.80 -7.23
CA SER A 204 9.31 12.10 -6.77
C SER A 204 7.93 12.50 -7.31
N MET A 205 7.27 11.68 -8.14
CA MET A 205 5.93 11.97 -8.66
C MET A 205 4.85 11.58 -7.63
N PRO A 206 4.24 12.55 -6.91
CA PRO A 206 3.29 12.25 -5.84
C PRO A 206 1.95 11.79 -6.40
N SER A 207 1.11 11.27 -5.51
CA SER A 207 -0.30 11.01 -5.82
C SER A 207 -1.10 12.32 -5.83
N TRP A 208 -1.90 12.53 -6.86
CA TRP A 208 -2.79 13.70 -6.99
C TRP A 208 -4.26 13.38 -6.74
N HIS A 209 -4.58 12.25 -6.09
CA HIS A 209 -5.96 11.84 -5.81
C HIS A 209 -6.80 12.86 -5.03
N MET A 210 -6.14 13.75 -4.26
CA MET A 210 -6.80 14.83 -3.53
C MET A 210 -7.23 16.01 -4.41
N LEU A 211 -6.73 16.08 -5.66
CA LEU A 211 -7.21 17.07 -6.62
C LEU A 211 -8.58 16.65 -7.16
N PRO A 212 -9.52 17.60 -7.34
CA PRO A 212 -10.79 17.33 -8.00
C PRO A 212 -10.59 16.66 -9.36
N ASP A 213 -11.55 15.82 -9.76
CA ASP A 213 -11.46 15.07 -11.01
C ASP A 213 -11.27 15.98 -12.23
N LYS A 214 -11.97 17.12 -12.21
CA LYS A 214 -11.85 18.12 -13.27
C LYS A 214 -10.40 18.64 -13.43
N ASP A 215 -9.66 18.84 -12.34
CA ASP A 215 -8.29 19.37 -12.39
C ASP A 215 -7.35 18.32 -13.00
N ARG A 216 -7.52 17.06 -12.58
CA ARG A 216 -6.75 15.91 -13.09
C ARG A 216 -7.06 15.63 -14.57
N ILE A 217 -8.33 15.69 -14.97
CA ILE A 217 -8.74 15.55 -16.38
C ILE A 217 -8.18 16.70 -17.23
N ALA A 218 -8.27 17.94 -16.74
CA ALA A 218 -7.79 19.11 -17.46
C ALA A 218 -6.27 19.07 -17.70
N VAL A 219 -5.48 18.72 -16.68
CA VAL A 219 -4.02 18.60 -16.86
C VAL A 219 -3.64 17.49 -17.84
N ILE A 220 -4.41 16.40 -17.91
CA ILE A 220 -4.22 15.33 -18.90
C ILE A 220 -4.44 15.86 -20.32
N GLN A 221 -5.50 16.65 -20.54
CA GLN A 221 -5.77 17.30 -21.84
C GLN A 221 -4.59 18.20 -22.26
N TYR A 222 -4.08 19.03 -21.34
CA TYR A 222 -2.91 19.88 -21.61
C TYR A 222 -1.66 19.05 -21.93
N ILE A 223 -1.39 17.97 -21.18
CA ILE A 223 -0.27 17.07 -21.47
C ILE A 223 -0.39 16.47 -22.88
N LYS A 224 -1.56 15.97 -23.25
CA LYS A 224 -1.78 15.30 -24.54
C LYS A 224 -1.65 16.23 -25.74
N TYR A 225 -2.30 17.40 -25.68
CA TYR A 225 -2.50 18.23 -26.86
C TYR A 225 -1.54 19.41 -26.98
N GLU A 226 -0.86 19.81 -25.89
CA GLU A 226 0.10 20.91 -25.90
C GLU A 226 1.53 20.47 -25.58
N LEU A 227 1.73 19.53 -24.65
CA LEU A 227 3.08 19.13 -24.23
C LEU A 227 3.63 17.93 -25.02
N ALA A 228 2.79 16.95 -25.35
CA ALA A 228 3.15 15.80 -26.16
C ALA A 228 3.15 16.13 -27.65
N VAL A 229 4.03 17.05 -28.02
CA VAL A 229 4.25 17.53 -29.38
C VAL A 229 5.75 17.61 -29.62
N ASP A 230 6.26 16.93 -30.64
CA ASP A 230 7.63 17.10 -31.09
C ASP A 230 7.74 18.43 -31.86
N ARG A 231 8.70 19.25 -31.45
CA ARG A 231 8.99 20.57 -32.00
C ARG A 231 10.44 20.67 -32.49
N SER A 232 11.08 19.55 -32.76
CA SER A 232 12.42 19.47 -33.36
C SER A 232 12.47 20.20 -34.71
N ASP A 233 11.39 20.13 -35.49
CA ASP A 233 11.09 21.04 -36.61
C ASP A 233 9.94 21.99 -36.21
N PRO A 234 10.23 23.28 -35.90
CA PRO A 234 9.20 24.24 -35.52
C PRO A 234 8.21 24.60 -36.65
N SER A 235 8.55 24.31 -37.91
CA SER A 235 7.68 24.60 -39.05
C SER A 235 6.59 23.55 -39.25
N GLU A 236 6.83 22.33 -38.77
CA GLU A 236 5.91 21.19 -38.86
C GLU A 236 5.89 20.42 -37.52
N PRO A 237 5.26 20.99 -36.47
CA PRO A 237 5.20 20.34 -35.16
C PRO A 237 4.36 19.05 -35.24
N TYR A 238 4.89 17.96 -34.69
CA TYR A 238 4.23 16.66 -34.71
C TYR A 238 3.49 16.41 -33.40
N ALA A 239 2.16 16.56 -33.42
CA ALA A 239 1.31 16.40 -32.24
C ALA A 239 0.86 14.94 -32.08
N TYR A 240 1.60 14.15 -31.29
CA TYR A 240 1.40 12.70 -31.15
C TYR A 240 -0.07 12.28 -30.96
N PHE A 241 -0.81 12.91 -30.02
CA PHE A 241 -2.21 12.53 -29.75
C PHE A 241 -3.24 13.05 -30.78
N VAL A 242 -2.79 13.77 -31.80
CA VAL A 242 -3.60 14.20 -32.96
C VAL A 242 -3.29 13.33 -34.18
N GLU A 243 -1.99 13.09 -34.42
CA GLU A 243 -1.50 12.35 -35.57
C GLU A 243 -1.61 10.83 -35.40
N GLU A 244 -1.51 10.33 -34.16
CA GLU A 244 -1.50 8.90 -33.86
C GLU A 244 -2.70 8.51 -32.99
N PRO A 245 -3.65 7.73 -33.52
CA PRO A 245 -4.69 7.15 -32.66
C PRO A 245 -4.06 6.10 -31.74
N ALA A 246 -4.29 6.23 -30.43
CA ALA A 246 -3.90 5.23 -29.47
C ALA A 246 -4.61 3.89 -29.78
N GLU A 247 -3.85 2.80 -29.75
CA GLU A 247 -4.40 1.46 -29.99
C GLU A 247 -5.36 1.06 -28.86
N PRO A 248 -6.29 0.11 -29.12
CA PRO A 248 -7.14 -0.43 -28.08
C PRO A 248 -6.32 -1.01 -26.91
N PRO A 249 -6.76 -0.84 -25.66
CA PRO A 249 -6.08 -1.44 -24.52
C PRO A 249 -6.12 -2.97 -24.61
N ILE A 250 -5.06 -3.62 -24.11
CA ILE A 250 -5.02 -5.08 -23.99
C ILE A 250 -6.11 -5.54 -23.03
N TYR A 251 -6.68 -6.71 -23.32
CA TYR A 251 -7.54 -7.40 -22.38
C TYR A 251 -6.69 -8.11 -21.32
N ILE A 252 -7.00 -7.89 -20.04
CA ILE A 252 -6.38 -8.61 -18.93
C ILE A 252 -7.46 -9.48 -18.29
N GLY A 253 -7.41 -10.78 -18.56
CA GLY A 253 -8.33 -11.79 -18.02
C GLY A 253 -8.26 -11.91 -16.50
N GLN A 254 -9.11 -12.75 -15.92
CA GLN A 254 -9.04 -13.04 -14.48
C GLN A 254 -7.72 -13.76 -14.17
N ALA A 255 -7.02 -13.32 -13.13
CA ALA A 255 -5.80 -13.99 -12.69
C ALA A 255 -6.15 -15.40 -12.20
N PRO A 256 -5.36 -16.43 -12.54
CA PRO A 256 -5.54 -17.77 -11.98
C PRO A 256 -5.31 -17.74 -10.47
N ASP A 257 -5.88 -18.70 -9.74
CA ASP A 257 -5.69 -18.78 -8.30
C ASP A 257 -4.21 -19.00 -7.94
N PRO A 258 -3.69 -18.31 -6.91
CA PRO A 258 -2.30 -18.48 -6.50
C PRO A 258 -2.06 -19.87 -5.92
N SER A 259 -0.95 -20.50 -6.31
CA SER A 259 -0.49 -21.80 -5.81
C SER A 259 1.03 -21.86 -5.71
N GLU A 260 1.59 -22.90 -5.09
CA GLU A 260 3.05 -23.10 -5.07
C GLU A 260 3.58 -23.42 -6.47
N GLU A 261 2.82 -24.22 -7.23
CA GLU A 261 3.16 -24.66 -8.57
C GLU A 261 3.25 -23.49 -9.55
N ILE A 262 2.31 -22.54 -9.51
CA ILE A 262 2.34 -21.37 -10.41
C ILE A 262 3.52 -20.44 -10.10
N VAL A 263 3.93 -20.33 -8.83
CA VAL A 263 5.12 -19.57 -8.44
C VAL A 263 6.40 -20.29 -8.89
N ALA A 264 6.45 -21.62 -8.75
CA ALA A 264 7.56 -22.43 -9.23
C ALA A 264 7.72 -22.33 -10.75
N HIS A 265 6.63 -22.43 -11.50
CA HIS A 265 6.61 -22.22 -12.95
C HIS A 265 7.10 -20.81 -13.32
N GLY A 266 6.61 -19.78 -12.63
CA GLY A 266 7.06 -18.41 -12.85
C GLY A 266 8.56 -18.19 -12.64
N LYS A 267 9.18 -18.94 -11.71
CA LYS A 267 10.62 -18.95 -11.51
C LYS A 267 11.38 -19.56 -12.69
N GLU A 268 10.82 -20.57 -13.34
CA GLU A 268 11.39 -21.14 -14.56
C GLU A 268 11.33 -20.13 -15.70
N ILE A 269 10.18 -19.46 -15.87
CA ILE A 269 10.01 -18.38 -16.85
C ILE A 269 10.99 -17.23 -16.59
N TRP A 270 11.23 -16.85 -15.33
CA TRP A 270 12.24 -15.85 -14.96
C TRP A 270 13.64 -16.17 -15.50
N GLN A 271 14.02 -17.45 -15.50
CA GLN A 271 15.29 -17.92 -16.07
C GLN A 271 15.27 -17.90 -17.60
N GLN A 272 14.20 -18.41 -18.20
CA GLN A 272 14.06 -18.51 -19.67
C GLN A 272 14.00 -17.12 -20.33
N ALA A 273 13.23 -16.20 -19.74
CA ALA A 273 13.09 -14.81 -20.17
C ALA A 273 14.31 -13.94 -19.82
N LYS A 274 15.30 -14.52 -19.13
CA LYS A 274 16.54 -13.86 -18.72
C LYS A 274 16.33 -12.58 -17.90
N CYS A 275 15.23 -12.53 -17.14
CA CYS A 275 14.90 -11.38 -16.29
C CYS A 275 16.04 -11.08 -15.29
N TRP A 276 16.73 -12.12 -14.82
CA TRP A 276 17.86 -12.04 -13.90
C TRP A 276 19.08 -11.29 -14.47
N GLU A 277 19.25 -11.18 -15.80
CA GLU A 277 20.40 -10.46 -16.37
C GLU A 277 20.38 -8.97 -15.98
N CYS A 278 19.17 -8.40 -15.84
CA CYS A 278 18.96 -7.02 -15.40
C CYS A 278 18.50 -6.95 -13.94
N HIS A 279 17.51 -7.74 -13.56
CA HIS A 279 16.92 -7.67 -12.21
C HIS A 279 17.67 -8.47 -11.14
N GLY A 280 18.66 -9.27 -11.52
CA GLY A 280 19.41 -10.16 -10.63
C GLY A 280 18.65 -11.44 -10.28
N GLN A 281 19.36 -12.44 -9.74
CA GLN A 281 18.75 -13.73 -9.38
C GLN A 281 17.69 -13.61 -8.26
N THR A 282 17.78 -12.57 -7.45
CA THR A 282 16.88 -12.31 -6.33
C THR A 282 15.92 -11.15 -6.56
N GLY A 283 15.93 -10.54 -7.75
CA GLY A 283 15.04 -9.43 -8.09
C GLY A 283 15.44 -8.07 -7.51
N LYS A 284 16.65 -7.90 -6.99
CA LYS A 284 17.11 -6.65 -6.35
C LYS A 284 17.53 -5.54 -7.32
N GLY A 285 17.52 -5.81 -8.62
CA GLY A 285 18.03 -4.88 -9.63
C GLY A 285 19.56 -4.87 -9.72
N ASP A 286 20.21 -5.96 -9.30
CA ASP A 286 21.66 -6.13 -9.23
C ASP A 286 22.19 -7.15 -10.26
N GLY A 287 21.47 -7.34 -11.36
CA GLY A 287 21.91 -8.18 -12.48
C GLY A 287 23.15 -7.62 -13.16
N GLU A 288 23.92 -8.48 -13.84
CA GLU A 288 25.19 -8.10 -14.50
C GLU A 288 25.03 -6.93 -15.49
N LYS A 289 23.86 -6.83 -16.15
CA LYS A 289 23.57 -5.74 -17.09
C LYS A 289 23.04 -4.48 -16.41
N ALA A 290 22.61 -4.53 -15.15
CA ALA A 290 21.88 -3.45 -14.49
C ALA A 290 22.61 -2.10 -14.49
N ALA A 291 23.93 -2.11 -14.28
CA ALA A 291 24.73 -0.89 -14.16
C ALA A 291 24.88 -0.12 -15.49
N GLY A 292 24.77 -0.81 -16.63
CA GLY A 292 24.96 -0.23 -17.96
C GLY A 292 23.67 0.08 -18.73
N LEU A 293 22.50 -0.06 -18.09
CA LEU A 293 21.22 0.24 -18.73
C LEU A 293 20.99 1.75 -18.79
N GLU A 294 20.57 2.21 -19.97
CA GLU A 294 20.17 3.58 -20.24
C GLU A 294 18.75 3.60 -20.79
N ASP A 295 18.02 4.69 -20.55
CA ASP A 295 16.76 4.96 -21.24
C ASP A 295 17.02 5.51 -22.65
N ASP A 296 15.97 5.67 -23.45
CA ASP A 296 16.09 6.13 -24.84
C ASP A 296 16.65 7.57 -24.97
N TYR A 297 16.77 8.30 -23.85
CA TYR A 297 17.37 9.63 -23.78
C TYR A 297 18.83 9.60 -23.32
N GLY A 298 19.42 8.41 -23.13
CA GLY A 298 20.80 8.22 -22.68
C GLY A 298 21.00 8.47 -21.18
N PHE A 299 19.93 8.48 -20.38
CA PHE A 299 20.07 8.56 -18.92
C PHE A 299 20.16 7.18 -18.29
N PRO A 300 21.03 6.96 -17.30
CA PRO A 300 21.09 5.69 -16.59
C PRO A 300 19.73 5.31 -15.99
N ILE A 301 19.29 4.07 -16.23
CA ILE A 301 18.04 3.55 -15.70
C ILE A 301 18.24 2.22 -14.98
N ARG A 302 18.32 2.31 -13.65
CA ARG A 302 18.47 1.10 -12.82
C ARG A 302 17.15 0.32 -12.76
N PRO A 303 17.19 -1.01 -12.92
CA PRO A 303 16.04 -1.87 -12.66
C PRO A 303 15.57 -1.67 -11.22
N ALA A 304 14.25 -1.74 -11.00
CA ALA A 304 13.70 -1.60 -9.66
C ALA A 304 14.08 -2.82 -8.79
N ASP A 305 14.28 -2.58 -7.48
CA ASP A 305 14.32 -3.63 -6.47
C ASP A 305 12.91 -4.17 -6.26
N LEU A 306 12.63 -5.31 -6.90
CA LEU A 306 11.34 -5.99 -6.87
C LEU A 306 11.05 -6.63 -5.49
N THR A 307 12.06 -6.79 -4.63
CA THR A 307 11.89 -7.32 -3.26
C THR A 307 11.28 -6.30 -2.30
N SER A 308 11.33 -5.01 -2.66
CA SER A 308 10.73 -3.92 -1.88
C SER A 308 9.20 -3.93 -1.89
N GLY A 309 8.59 -4.60 -2.86
CA GLY A 309 7.14 -4.52 -3.13
C GLY A 309 6.67 -3.15 -3.66
N GLN A 310 7.58 -2.20 -3.91
CA GLN A 310 7.24 -0.87 -4.44
C GLN A 310 7.35 -0.84 -5.96
N PHE A 311 6.28 -1.27 -6.62
CA PHE A 311 6.23 -1.29 -8.08
C PHE A 311 5.71 0.04 -8.65
N LYS A 312 6.47 0.67 -9.55
CA LYS A 312 6.12 1.94 -10.22
C LYS A 312 4.77 1.88 -10.94
N SER A 313 4.54 0.77 -11.64
CA SER A 313 3.31 0.49 -12.40
C SER A 313 2.22 -0.13 -11.52
N GLY A 314 2.49 -0.43 -10.24
CA GLY A 314 1.52 -0.94 -9.28
C GLY A 314 1.82 -2.36 -8.83
N PRO A 315 1.36 -2.71 -7.61
CA PRO A 315 1.86 -3.86 -6.87
C PRO A 315 1.01 -5.12 -7.07
N SER A 316 -0.17 -5.00 -7.68
CA SER A 316 -1.06 -6.15 -7.85
C SER A 316 -0.48 -7.12 -8.87
N VAL A 317 -0.84 -8.40 -8.78
CA VAL A 317 -0.44 -9.39 -9.79
C VAL A 317 -0.91 -8.98 -11.19
N ARG A 318 -2.08 -8.32 -11.31
CA ARG A 318 -2.60 -7.76 -12.56
C ARG A 318 -1.72 -6.63 -13.10
N ASP A 319 -1.19 -5.76 -12.24
CA ASP A 319 -0.29 -4.66 -12.64
C ASP A 319 1.05 -5.16 -13.13
N ILE A 320 1.58 -6.20 -12.47
CA ILE A 320 2.84 -6.83 -12.86
C ILE A 320 2.64 -7.57 -14.18
N PHE A 321 1.55 -8.34 -14.32
CA PHE A 321 1.15 -8.95 -15.58
C PHE A 321 1.04 -7.92 -16.70
N ARG A 322 0.37 -6.78 -16.46
CA ARG A 322 0.31 -5.67 -17.43
C ARG A 322 1.70 -5.21 -17.81
N THR A 323 2.57 -4.94 -16.84
CA THR A 323 3.93 -4.44 -17.08
C THR A 323 4.77 -5.38 -17.92
N VAL A 324 4.70 -6.69 -17.64
CA VAL A 324 5.37 -7.73 -18.44
C VAL A 324 4.78 -7.81 -19.85
N THR A 325 3.45 -7.65 -19.96
CA THR A 325 2.75 -7.76 -21.25
C THR A 325 2.98 -6.53 -22.13
N THR A 326 2.87 -5.31 -21.62
CA THR A 326 2.97 -4.07 -22.42
C THR A 326 4.41 -3.57 -22.56
N GLY A 327 5.33 -4.05 -21.71
CA GLY A 327 6.66 -3.45 -21.56
C GLY A 327 6.61 -2.04 -20.97
N LEU A 328 7.78 -1.40 -20.89
CA LEU A 328 7.92 -0.01 -20.46
C LEU A 328 8.62 0.81 -21.56
N SER A 329 7.83 1.50 -22.38
CA SER A 329 8.37 2.28 -23.51
C SER A 329 9.37 3.34 -23.04
N GLY A 330 10.41 3.55 -23.83
CA GLY A 330 11.52 4.42 -23.43
C GLY A 330 12.48 3.78 -22.45
N THR A 331 12.45 2.45 -22.28
CA THR A 331 13.41 1.73 -21.42
C THR A 331 13.82 0.40 -22.03
N PRO A 332 14.91 -0.22 -21.55
CA PRO A 332 15.32 -1.56 -21.95
C PRO A 332 14.40 -2.70 -21.48
N MET A 333 13.24 -2.42 -20.86
CA MET A 333 12.29 -3.44 -20.41
C MET A 333 11.24 -3.69 -21.50
N PRO A 334 11.39 -4.76 -22.31
CA PRO A 334 10.54 -5.00 -23.47
C PRO A 334 9.16 -5.51 -23.07
N SER A 335 8.27 -5.56 -24.06
CA SER A 335 7.07 -6.39 -23.96
C SER A 335 7.44 -7.86 -24.15
N TYR A 336 6.82 -8.72 -23.34
CA TYR A 336 6.89 -10.17 -23.47
C TYR A 336 5.59 -10.76 -24.06
N GLN A 337 4.72 -9.91 -24.61
CA GLN A 337 3.40 -10.33 -25.12
C GLN A 337 3.50 -11.41 -26.21
N ASP A 338 4.47 -11.28 -27.10
CA ASP A 338 4.64 -12.18 -28.24
C ASP A 338 5.64 -13.31 -27.97
N SER A 339 6.40 -13.23 -26.86
CA SER A 339 7.47 -14.19 -26.53
C SER A 339 7.04 -15.26 -25.53
N PHE A 340 6.03 -14.99 -24.70
CA PHE A 340 5.56 -15.90 -23.67
C PHE A 340 4.03 -15.98 -23.69
N SER A 341 3.47 -17.15 -23.38
CA SER A 341 2.02 -17.33 -23.31
C SER A 341 1.40 -16.50 -22.18
N GLU A 342 0.08 -16.30 -22.20
CA GLU A 342 -0.61 -15.62 -21.10
C GLU A 342 -0.43 -16.37 -19.77
N GLU A 343 -0.47 -17.71 -19.79
CA GLU A 343 -0.24 -18.56 -18.61
C GLU A 343 1.17 -18.34 -18.03
N ASP A 344 2.19 -18.32 -18.89
CA ASP A 344 3.57 -18.06 -18.47
C ASP A 344 3.74 -16.66 -17.89
N ARG A 345 3.07 -15.65 -18.47
CA ARG A 345 3.12 -14.27 -17.96
C ARG A 345 2.41 -14.14 -16.61
N TRP A 346 1.29 -14.85 -16.38
CA TRP A 346 0.65 -14.92 -15.07
C TRP A 346 1.55 -15.58 -14.03
N ALA A 347 2.15 -16.72 -14.38
CA ALA A 347 3.11 -17.41 -13.53
C ALA A 347 4.30 -16.53 -13.16
N LEU A 348 4.90 -15.86 -14.15
CA LEU A 348 5.98 -14.89 -13.95
C LEU A 348 5.55 -13.74 -13.03
N ALA A 349 4.34 -13.21 -13.20
CA ALA A 349 3.81 -12.16 -12.33
C ALA A 349 3.69 -12.64 -10.87
N TYR A 350 3.17 -13.85 -10.64
CA TYR A 350 3.12 -14.45 -9.30
C TYR A 350 4.51 -14.67 -8.69
N PHE A 351 5.47 -15.12 -9.49
CA PHE A 351 6.86 -15.23 -9.04
C PHE A 351 7.43 -13.88 -8.62
N VAL A 352 7.23 -12.82 -9.42
CA VAL A 352 7.67 -11.46 -9.07
C VAL A 352 7.01 -10.96 -7.78
N VAL A 353 5.70 -11.19 -7.60
CA VAL A 353 5.02 -10.87 -6.33
C VAL A 353 5.68 -11.62 -5.18
N SER A 354 6.04 -12.90 -5.37
CA SER A 354 6.67 -13.73 -4.34
C SER A 354 8.05 -13.22 -3.91
N LEU A 355 8.79 -12.51 -4.77
CA LEU A 355 10.08 -11.88 -4.41
C LEU A 355 9.91 -10.77 -3.37
N SER A 356 8.74 -10.14 -3.32
CA SER A 356 8.36 -9.13 -2.31
C SER A 356 7.61 -9.72 -1.12
N ALA A 357 7.25 -11.01 -1.19
CA ALA A 357 6.78 -11.75 -0.04
C ALA A 357 8.02 -12.12 0.78
N PHE A 358 7.94 -12.05 2.10
CA PHE A 358 9.00 -12.47 3.01
C PHE A 358 10.22 -11.55 3.15
N THR A 359 10.12 -10.24 3.00
CA THR A 359 11.12 -9.31 3.56
C THR A 359 10.56 -8.65 4.83
N ASP A 360 11.38 -8.57 5.87
CA ASP A 360 11.09 -7.83 7.08
C ASP A 360 11.06 -6.34 6.72
N PRO A 361 9.93 -5.64 6.88
CA PRO A 361 9.82 -4.24 6.48
C PRO A 361 10.71 -3.28 7.27
N LEU A 362 11.18 -3.66 8.46
CA LEU A 362 12.09 -2.83 9.27
C LEU A 362 13.55 -3.01 8.87
N THR A 363 13.93 -4.22 8.46
CA THR A 363 15.34 -4.56 8.23
C THR A 363 15.68 -4.89 6.79
N GLY A 364 14.68 -5.06 5.91
CA GLY A 364 14.84 -5.50 4.52
C GLY A 364 15.34 -6.94 4.36
N LYS A 365 15.54 -7.67 5.47
CA LYS A 365 16.06 -9.05 5.46
C LYS A 365 14.94 -10.06 5.24
N PRO A 366 15.20 -11.23 4.65
CA PRO A 366 14.19 -12.26 4.53
C PRO A 366 13.57 -12.62 5.89
N LEU A 367 12.25 -12.71 5.98
CA LEU A 367 11.54 -13.24 7.14
C LEU A 367 11.87 -14.73 7.25
N LEU A 368 12.66 -15.07 8.25
CA LEU A 368 12.99 -16.46 8.58
C LEU A 368 11.80 -17.10 9.28
N ILE A 369 10.84 -17.57 8.49
CA ILE A 369 9.76 -18.43 8.98
C ILE A 369 10.30 -19.86 8.99
N THR A 370 10.30 -20.51 10.15
CA THR A 370 10.78 -21.89 10.26
C THR A 370 9.92 -22.82 9.40
N LYS A 371 10.45 -23.98 9.00
CA LYS A 371 9.68 -24.95 8.21
C LYS A 371 8.36 -25.32 8.90
N ASN A 372 8.42 -25.54 10.21
CA ASN A 372 7.25 -25.82 11.05
C ASN A 372 6.24 -24.67 11.05
N ASP A 373 6.69 -23.42 11.14
CA ASP A 373 5.80 -22.26 11.12
C ASP A 373 5.16 -22.05 9.73
N LYS A 374 5.89 -22.33 8.64
CA LYS A 374 5.31 -22.32 7.29
C LYS A 374 4.26 -23.41 7.10
N GLU A 375 4.55 -24.62 7.56
CA GLU A 375 3.61 -25.75 7.53
C GLU A 375 2.34 -25.42 8.34
N ASN A 376 2.51 -24.77 9.49
CA ASN A 376 1.41 -24.29 10.32
C ASN A 376 0.57 -23.21 9.64
N LEU A 377 1.20 -22.19 9.02
CA LEU A 377 0.49 -21.13 8.28
C LEU A 377 -0.33 -21.66 7.09
N ASN A 378 0.13 -22.74 6.46
CA ASN A 378 -0.53 -23.36 5.31
C ASN A 378 -1.52 -24.46 5.70
N ASN A 379 -1.66 -24.79 6.98
CA ASN A 379 -2.57 -25.83 7.45
C ASN A 379 -3.96 -25.24 7.74
N PRO A 380 -4.97 -25.48 6.88
CA PRO A 380 -6.32 -24.92 7.06
C PRO A 380 -7.05 -25.49 8.29
N GLU A 381 -6.58 -26.62 8.84
CA GLU A 381 -7.10 -27.26 10.04
C GLU A 381 -6.42 -26.75 11.32
N LEU A 382 -5.37 -25.94 11.21
CA LEU A 382 -4.69 -25.37 12.37
C LEU A 382 -5.61 -24.35 13.04
N LYS A 383 -6.09 -24.70 14.23
CA LYS A 383 -6.84 -23.80 15.09
C LYS A 383 -5.83 -22.89 15.81
N ALA A 384 -6.00 -21.58 15.66
CA ALA A 384 -5.23 -20.61 16.43
C ALA A 384 -5.40 -20.92 17.93
N HIS A 385 -4.32 -20.85 18.71
CA HIS A 385 -4.35 -21.30 20.11
C HIS A 385 -5.19 -20.40 21.03
N ALA A 386 -5.39 -19.12 20.65
CA ALA A 386 -6.54 -18.21 20.91
C ALA A 386 -6.20 -16.82 20.28
N SER A 387 -7.14 -15.96 19.86
CA SER A 387 -8.10 -15.18 20.65
C SER A 387 -9.55 -15.70 20.59
N ARG A 388 -9.73 -16.89 21.17
CA ARG A 388 -10.86 -17.84 21.08
C ARG A 388 -11.09 -18.51 19.70
N LEU A 389 -9.97 -18.66 18.99
CA LEU A 389 -9.63 -19.67 17.96
C LEU A 389 -10.09 -19.38 16.50
N ALA A 390 -9.50 -18.41 15.81
CA ALA A 390 -9.76 -18.11 14.38
C ALA A 390 -9.65 -19.37 13.47
N TYR A 391 -10.51 -19.68 12.48
CA TYR A 391 -11.56 -18.99 11.67
C TYR A 391 -12.97 -19.65 11.81
N LYS A 392 -14.08 -18.91 11.55
CA LYS A 392 -15.44 -19.47 11.34
C LYS A 392 -16.15 -18.80 10.15
N ARG A 393 -16.31 -19.50 9.02
CA ARG A 393 -17.37 -19.20 8.03
C ARG A 393 -18.52 -20.17 8.30
N SER A 394 -19.63 -19.69 8.86
CA SER A 394 -20.92 -20.38 8.71
C SER A 394 -21.75 -19.55 7.73
N SER A 395 -21.99 -20.12 6.56
CA SER A 395 -22.90 -19.69 5.50
C SER A 395 -22.99 -18.18 5.21
N SER A 396 -22.55 -17.84 4.00
CA SER A 396 -22.90 -16.63 3.26
C SER A 396 -24.41 -16.51 2.92
N GLU A 397 -25.31 -17.05 3.75
CA GLU A 397 -26.76 -17.06 3.50
C GLU A 397 -27.53 -15.96 4.23
N TYR A 398 -26.89 -15.18 5.12
CA TYR A 398 -27.54 -14.08 5.85
C TYR A 398 -26.94 -12.69 5.59
N LEU A 399 -26.23 -12.52 4.46
CA LEU A 399 -25.98 -11.19 3.88
C LEU A 399 -27.03 -10.92 2.79
N ALA A 400 -28.30 -11.04 3.13
CA ALA A 400 -29.38 -10.43 2.33
C ALA A 400 -29.44 -8.95 2.71
N GLY A 401 -28.58 -8.18 2.07
CA GLY A 401 -28.48 -6.74 2.14
C GLY A 401 -27.21 -6.34 1.40
N GLU A 402 -27.35 -6.02 0.11
CA GLU A 402 -26.23 -5.79 -0.81
C GLU A 402 -25.36 -4.57 -0.42
N TYR A 403 -25.81 -3.72 0.51
CA TYR A 403 -25.05 -2.55 0.98
C TYR A 403 -25.20 -2.25 2.48
N ALA A 404 -24.12 -1.69 3.07
CA ALA A 404 -24.00 -1.39 4.51
C ALA A 404 -25.10 -0.45 5.08
N GLY A 405 -25.82 0.30 4.23
CA GLY A 405 -26.92 1.17 4.63
C GLY A 405 -28.19 0.41 5.04
N GLU A 406 -28.45 -0.75 4.45
CA GLU A 406 -29.69 -1.50 4.65
C GLU A 406 -29.73 -2.18 6.02
N ALA A 407 -28.58 -2.68 6.48
CA ALA A 407 -28.40 -3.25 7.82
C ALA A 407 -28.49 -2.21 8.96
N TRP A 408 -28.37 -0.91 8.65
CA TRP A 408 -28.58 0.18 9.60
C TRP A 408 -30.05 0.59 9.67
N ALA A 409 -30.71 0.73 8.51
CA ALA A 409 -32.13 1.09 8.41
C ALA A 409 -33.06 0.10 9.12
N GLY A 410 -32.82 -1.22 8.92
CA GLY A 410 -33.61 -2.27 9.58
C GLY A 410 -33.52 -2.26 11.11
N ARG A 411 -32.36 -1.89 11.68
CA ARG A 411 -32.18 -1.81 13.16
C ARG A 411 -32.82 -0.58 13.80
N LYS A 412 -33.17 0.42 13.00
CA LYS A 412 -33.89 1.63 13.46
C LYS A 412 -35.38 1.60 13.14
N GLY A 413 -35.89 0.48 12.63
CA GLY A 413 -37.31 0.33 12.28
C GLY A 413 -37.72 1.24 11.12
N ILE A 414 -36.76 1.64 10.28
CA ILE A 414 -37.03 2.45 9.09
C ILE A 414 -37.34 1.47 7.97
N GLU A 415 -38.60 1.35 7.59
CA GLU A 415 -39.02 0.57 6.42
C GLU A 415 -38.39 1.19 5.16
N LEU A 416 -37.57 0.40 4.47
CA LEU A 416 -37.10 0.75 3.14
C LEU A 416 -38.24 0.46 2.17
N LEU A 417 -38.74 1.51 1.52
CA LEU A 417 -39.76 1.38 0.48
C LEU A 417 -39.15 0.64 -0.71
N GLU A 418 -39.64 -0.57 -0.97
CA GLU A 418 -39.32 -1.31 -2.19
C GLU A 418 -39.80 -0.49 -3.41
N ASN A 419 -38.86 -0.05 -4.25
CA ASN A 419 -39.19 0.39 -5.60
C ASN A 419 -39.51 -0.87 -6.43
N LYS A 420 -40.73 -0.92 -6.97
CA LYS A 420 -41.21 -1.97 -7.88
C LYS A 420 -40.47 -2.02 -9.20
#